data_AF-A0A1Y4UVN2-F1
#
_entry.id   AF-A0A1Y4UVN2-F1
#
_cell.length_a   1.000
_cell.length_b   1.000
_cell.length_c   1.000
_cell.angle_alpha   90.00
_cell.angle_beta   90.00
_cell.angle_gamma   90.00
#
_symmetry.space_group_name_H-M   'P 1'
#
loop_
_entity.id
_entity.type
_entity.pdbx_description
1 polymer ?
#
loop_
_entity_poly.entity_id
_entity_poly.type
_entity_poly.pdbx_seq_one_letter_code
_entity_poly.pdbx_strand_id
1 'polypeptide(L)' 'MNEIEVSVKELYKMAKAMLDDGMDTVLIRFLESGGENGRPCISFEASSENESDFGVDYEEIEEISD' A
#
# COMPACT_ATOMS: atom_id res chain seq x y z
N MET A 1 -18.67 -2.35 0.79
CA MET A 1 -18.04 -1.04 1.03
C MET A 1 -16.65 -1.16 0.43
N ASN A 2 -16.27 -0.29 -0.52
CA ASN A 2 -15.04 -0.44 -1.30
C ASN A 2 -14.03 0.68 -1.00
N GLU A 3 -14.19 1.36 0.13
CA GLU A 3 -13.33 2.44 0.58
C GLU A 3 -12.87 2.14 2.00
N ILE A 4 -11.62 2.49 2.29
CA ILE A 4 -11.06 2.47 3.64
C ILE A 4 -10.51 3.87 3.93
N GLU A 5 -10.59 4.31 5.19
CA GLU A 5 -9.96 5.55 5.61
C GLU A 5 -8.53 5.26 6.11
N VAL A 6 -7.54 6.01 5.65
CA VAL A 6 -6.13 5.81 6.04
C VAL A 6 -5.47 7.12 6.41
N SER A 7 -4.41 7.02 7.22
CA SER A 7 -3.58 8.18 7.58
C SER A 7 -2.84 8.74 6.36
N VAL A 8 -3.09 10.02 6.02
CA VAL A 8 -2.35 10.77 4.98
C VAL A 8 -0.85 10.74 5.24
N LYS A 9 -0.43 10.74 6.51
CA LYS A 9 0.99 10.70 6.88
C LYS A 9 1.63 9.37 6.51
N GLU A 10 0.96 8.25 6.77
CA GLU A 10 1.48 6.93 6.42
C GLU A 10 1.46 6.74 4.89
N LEU A 11 0.41 7.19 4.22
CA LEU A 11 0.34 7.18 2.76
C LEU A 11 1.48 7.98 2.12
N TYR A 12 1.79 9.16 2.64
CA TYR A 12 2.91 9.98 2.17
C TYR A 12 4.26 9.30 2.39
N LYS A 13 4.49 8.71 3.57
CA LYS A 13 5.73 7.99 3.83
C LYS A 13 5.93 6.83 2.85
N MET A 14 4.86 6.09 2.56
CA MET A 14 4.91 4.97 1.63
C MET A 14 5.22 5.44 0.21
N ALA A 15 4.49 6.43 -0.29
CA ALA A 15 4.74 7.01 -1.61
C ALA A 15 6.15 7.60 -1.73
N LYS A 16 6.64 8.25 -0.66
CA LYS A 16 8.01 8.77 -0.63
C LYS A 16 9.05 7.65 -0.68
N ALA A 17 8.87 6.56 0.06
CA ALA A 17 9.77 5.42 0.03
C ALA A 17 9.87 4.82 -1.38
N MET A 18 8.73 4.57 -2.02
CA MET A 18 8.69 4.06 -3.40
C MET A 18 9.46 4.97 -4.38
N LEU A 19 9.25 6.28 -4.27
CA LEU A 19 9.94 7.25 -5.13
C LEU A 19 11.45 7.31 -4.83
N ASP A 20 11.84 7.28 -3.55
CA ASP A 20 13.25 7.28 -3.14
C ASP A 20 13.96 5.99 -3.60
N ASP A 21 13.23 4.87 -3.68
CA ASP A 21 13.70 3.58 -4.19
C ASP A 21 13.69 3.50 -5.73
N GLY A 22 13.26 4.57 -6.42
CA GLY A 22 13.28 4.67 -7.87
C GLY A 22 12.14 3.93 -8.58
N MET A 23 11.05 3.64 -7.86
CA MET A 23 9.83 3.05 -8.43
C MET A 23 8.95 4.14 -9.05
N ASP A 24 8.32 3.82 -10.18
CA ASP A 24 7.48 4.76 -10.95
C ASP A 24 6.03 4.29 -11.09
N THR A 25 5.78 3.00 -10.84
CA THR A 25 4.46 2.37 -10.94
C THR A 25 4.15 1.64 -9.64
N VAL A 26 2.92 1.76 -9.13
CA VAL A 26 2.44 1.05 -7.94
C VAL A 26 1.09 0.39 -8.19
N LEU A 27 0.98 -0.87 -7.80
CA LEU A 27 -0.26 -1.61 -7.70
C LEU A 27 -0.76 -1.56 -6.26
N ILE A 28 -1.97 -1.03 -6.06
CA ILE A 28 -2.61 -0.92 -4.76
C ILE A 28 -3.70 -1.98 -4.68
N ARG A 29 -3.65 -2.83 -3.64
CA ARG A 29 -4.67 -3.86 -3.40
C ARG A 29 -5.40 -3.57 -2.10
N PHE A 30 -6.73 -3.61 -2.15
CA PHE A 30 -7.56 -3.56 -0.95
C PHE A 30 -7.68 -4.99 -0.42
N LEU A 31 -7.24 -5.19 0.82
CA LEU A 31 -7.29 -6.48 1.49
C LEU A 31 -8.43 -6.45 2.51
N GLU A 32 -9.33 -7.42 2.40
CA GLU A 32 -10.38 -7.62 3.39
C GLU A 32 -9.78 -8.22 4.67
N SER A 33 -10.33 -7.81 5.82
CA SER A 33 -9.92 -8.30 7.12
C SER A 33 -10.06 -9.82 7.23
N GLY A 34 -8.94 -10.54 7.18
CA GLY A 34 -8.89 -11.98 7.36
C GLY A 34 -9.01 -12.39 8.84
N GLY A 35 -10.21 -12.30 9.43
CA GLY A 35 -10.50 -12.84 10.77
C GLY A 35 -11.38 -11.93 11.65
N GLU A 36 -11.82 -12.44 12.81
CA GLU A 36 -12.75 -11.75 13.75
C GLU A 36 -12.25 -10.39 14.27
N ASN A 37 -10.96 -10.07 14.10
CA ASN A 37 -10.34 -8.81 14.54
C ASN A 37 -9.42 -8.18 13.48
N GLY A 38 -9.44 -8.67 12.24
CA GLY A 38 -8.64 -8.04 11.19
C GLY A 38 -9.23 -6.66 10.87
N ARG A 39 -8.39 -5.67 10.63
CA ARG A 39 -8.83 -4.41 10.01
C ARG A 39 -8.65 -4.52 8.51
N PRO A 40 -9.52 -3.89 7.71
CA PRO A 40 -9.22 -3.66 6.31
C PRO A 40 -7.88 -2.93 6.17
N CYS A 41 -7.10 -3.26 5.15
CA CYS A 41 -5.85 -2.57 4.86
C CYS A 41 -5.62 -2.44 3.34
N ILE A 42 -4.68 -1.58 2.97
CA ILE A 42 -4.14 -1.50 1.62
C ILE A 42 -2.71 -2.00 1.59
N SER A 43 -2.40 -2.83 0.60
CA SER A 43 -1.03 -3.26 0.29
C SER A 43 -0.53 -2.58 -0.99
N PHE A 44 0.78 -2.39 -1.06
CA PHE A 44 1.45 -1.69 -2.15
C PHE A 44 2.55 -2.57 -2.72
N GLU A 45 2.49 -2.81 -4.03
CA GLU A 45 3.53 -3.47 -4.80
C GLU A 45 4.01 -2.48 -5.87
N ALA A 46 5.25 -2.03 -5.79
CA ALA A 46 5.79 -1.04 -6.72
C ALA A 46 6.86 -1.63 -7.62
N SER A 47 6.93 -1.14 -8.85
CA SER A 47 7.89 -1.56 -9.87
C SER A 47 8.46 -0.36 -10.60
N SER A 48 9.61 -0.55 -11.24
CA SER A 48 10.15 0.42 -12.19
C SER A 48 9.84 0.02 -13.64
N GLU A 49 9.75 0.99 -14.55
CA GLU A 49 9.60 0.76 -16.00
C GLU A 49 10.74 -0.10 -16.57
N ASN A 50 11.91 -0.07 -15.93
CA ASN A 50 13.09 -0.84 -16.35
C ASN A 50 13.11 -2.28 -15.81
N GLU A 51 12.38 -2.58 -14.74
CA GLU A 51 12.31 -3.92 -14.11
C GLU A 51 10.88 -4.30 -13.73
N SER A 52 9.97 -4.25 -14.70
CA SER A 52 8.55 -4.57 -14.50
C SER A 52 8.28 -6.03 -14.09
N ASP A 53 9.26 -6.93 -14.20
CA ASP A 53 9.15 -8.33 -13.75
C ASP A 53 9.40 -8.50 -12.23
N PHE A 54 9.95 -7.48 -11.56
CA PHE A 54 10.28 -7.50 -10.13
C PHE A 54 9.53 -6.38 -9.39
N GLY A 55 8.35 -6.71 -8.87
CA GLY A 55 7.63 -5.86 -7.92
C GLY A 55 8.26 -5.95 -6.52
N VAL A 56 8.41 -4.80 -5.87
CA VAL A 56 8.80 -4.69 -4.46
C VAL A 56 7.53 -4.49 -3.63
N ASP A 57 7.27 -5.40 -2.69
CA ASP A 57 6.22 -5.26 -1.70
C ASP A 57 6.63 -4.29 -0.59
N TYR A 58 5.72 -3.37 -0.26
CA TYR A 58 5.88 -2.42 0.84
C TYR A 58 4.91 -2.75 1.98
N GLU A 59 5.16 -2.15 3.15
CA GLU A 59 4.33 -2.33 4.34
C GLU A 59 2.88 -1.89 4.08
N GLU A 60 1.95 -2.59 4.72
CA GLU A 60 0.51 -2.34 4.57
C GLU A 60 0.08 -1.14 5.41
N ILE A 61 -0.92 -0.39 4.94
CA ILE A 61 -1.54 0.67 5.74
C ILE A 61 -2.90 0.18 6.20
N GLU A 62 -3.04 0.02 7.51
CA GLU A 62 -4.30 -0.33 8.14
C GLU A 62 -5.29 0.84 8.12
N GLU A 63 -6.57 0.51 8.06
CA GLU A 63 -7.65 1.47 8.25
C GLU A 63 -7.53 2.18 9.61
N ILE A 64 -7.76 3.49 9.60
CA ILE A 64 -7.97 4.25 10.82
C ILE A 64 -9.40 4.01 11.30
N SER A 65 -9.55 3.25 12.39
CA SER A 65 -10.82 3.15 13.11
C SER A 65 -10.92 4.30 14.11
N ASP A 66 -12.07 4.97 14.15
CA ASP A 66 -12.45 5.86 15.27
C ASP A 66 -12.56 5.07 16.59
#